data_AF-A0A376W8M6-F1
#
_entry.id   AF-A0A376W8M6-F1
#
_cell.length_a   1.000
_cell.length_b   1.000
_cell.length_c   1.000
_cell.angle_alpha   90.00
_cell.angle_beta   90.00
_cell.angle_gamma   90.00
#
_symmetry.space_group_name_H-M   'P 1'
#
loop_
_entity.id
_entity.type
_entity.pdbx_description
1 polymer ?
#
loop_
_entity_poly.entity_id
_entity_poly.type
_entity_poly.pdbx_seq_one_letter_code
_entity_poly.pdbx_strand_id
1 'polypeptide(L)' 'MAMLLISHDLPLVAQFCHRVLVMYQGNKLDEMHAAALPTATHPYTRTLWTCRPNAQTYGQMLPTLDRTAMTPEKYHDDC' A
#
# COMPACT_ATOMS: atom_id res chain seq x y z
N MET A 1 -21.72 -14.59 2.37
CA MET A 1 -20.53 -14.81 3.23
C MET A 1 -19.58 -13.64 3.05
N ALA A 2 -18.84 -13.27 4.10
CA ALA A 2 -17.82 -12.23 4.04
C ALA A 2 -16.49 -12.79 4.58
N MET A 3 -15.38 -12.31 4.05
CA MET A 3 -14.02 -12.68 4.46
C MET A 3 -13.21 -11.42 4.65
N LEU A 4 -12.39 -11.39 5.71
CA LEU A 4 -11.36 -10.37 5.92
C LEU A 4 -10.00 -11.03 5.77
N LEU A 5 -9.21 -10.55 4.81
CA LEU A 5 -7.82 -10.96 4.59
C LEU A 5 -6.88 -9.85 5.06
N ILE A 6 -5.91 -10.19 5.91
CA ILE A 6 -4.85 -9.28 6.36
C ILE A 6 -3.53 -9.84 5.84
N SER A 7 -2.84 -9.07 5.00
CA SER A 7 -1.57 -9.46 4.40
C SER A 7 -0.71 -8.23 4.12
N HIS A 8 0.60 -8.45 4.05
CA HIS A 8 1.58 -7.48 3.57
C HIS A 8 1.87 -7.65 2.06
N ASP A 9 1.38 -8.73 1.45
CA ASP A 9 1.55 -9.04 0.03
C ASP A 9 0.40 -8.43 -0.78
N LEU A 10 0.69 -7.30 -1.43
CA LEU A 10 -0.26 -6.59 -2.30
C LEU A 10 -0.67 -7.38 -3.55
N PRO A 11 0.22 -8.12 -4.26
CA PRO A 11 -0.20 -9.03 -5.34
C PRO A 11 -1.26 -10.03 -4.90
N LEU A 12 -1.07 -10.67 -3.75
CA LEU A 12 -2.04 -11.63 -3.19
C LEU A 12 -3.38 -10.93 -2.93
N VAL A 13 -3.35 -9.78 -2.25
CA VAL A 13 -4.56 -9.01 -1.95
C VAL A 13 -5.26 -8.55 -3.23
N ALA A 14 -4.52 -8.11 -4.24
CA ALA A 14 -5.05 -7.70 -5.53
C ALA A 14 -5.78 -8.83 -6.27
N GLN A 15 -5.35 -10.08 -6.07
CA GLN A 15 -5.94 -11.26 -6.71
C GLN A 15 -7.20 -11.78 -6.00
N PHE A 16 -7.21 -11.75 -4.66
CA PHE A 16 -8.24 -12.43 -3.86
C PHE A 16 -9.28 -11.50 -3.23
N CYS A 17 -9.02 -10.19 -3.15
CA CYS A 17 -9.92 -9.23 -2.52
C CYS A 17 -10.70 -8.38 -3.53
N HIS A 18 -11.86 -7.87 -3.11
CA HIS A 18 -12.65 -6.90 -3.89
C HIS A 18 -12.32 -5.45 -3.50
N ARG A 19 -12.08 -5.22 -2.20
CA ARG A 19 -11.77 -3.94 -1.58
C ARG A 19 -10.51 -4.11 -0.73
N VAL A 20 -9.71 -3.06 -0.68
CA VAL A 20 -8.43 -3.03 0.02
C VAL A 20 -8.39 -1.80 0.90
N LEU A 21 -8.00 -2.03 2.15
CA LEU A 21 -7.74 -1.01 3.15
C LEU A 21 -6.23 -1.03 3.42
N VAL A 22 -5.58 0.12 3.32
CA VAL A 22 -4.16 0.26 3.65
C VAL A 22 -4.03 1.01 4.96
N MET A 23 -3.26 0.43 5.89
CA MET A 23 -3.03 1.00 7.21
C MET A 23 -1.56 1.29 7.45
N TYR A 24 -1.28 2.30 8.25
CA TYR A 24 0.06 2.65 8.72
C TYR A 24 -0.04 3.24 10.13
N GLN A 25 0.76 2.72 11.06
CA GLN A 25 0.77 3.15 12.47
C GLN A 25 -0.64 3.25 13.09
N GLY A 26 -1.48 2.24 12.86
CA GLY A 26 -2.86 2.20 13.39
C GLY A 26 -3.88 3.03 12.61
N ASN A 27 -3.43 3.91 11.70
CA ASN A 27 -4.31 4.78 10.92
C ASN A 27 -4.65 4.21 9.55
N LYS A 28 -5.90 4.40 9.11
CA LYS A 28 -6.32 4.13 7.73
C LYS A 28 -5.73 5.20 6.81
N LEU A 29 -4.85 4.80 5.88
CA LEU A 29 -4.24 5.72 4.91
C LEU A 29 -4.95 5.72 3.56
N ASP A 30 -5.48 4.58 3.15
CA ASP A 30 -6.01 4.41 1.80
C ASP A 30 -7.12 3.36 1.77
N GLU A 31 -8.06 3.55 0.84
CA GLU A 31 -9.17 2.63 0.64
C GLU A 31 -9.60 2.64 -0.83
N MET A 32 -9.57 1.48 -1.47
CA MET A 32 -9.89 1.37 -2.90
C MET A 32 -10.38 -0.03 -3.30
N HIS A 33 -10.86 -0.16 -4.53
CA HIS A 33 -11.02 -1.47 -5.16
C HIS A 33 -9.66 -2.13 -5.40
N ALA A 34 -9.58 -3.44 -5.19
CA ALA A 34 -8.31 -4.18 -5.35
C ALA A 34 -7.68 -4.00 -6.74
N ALA A 35 -8.49 -3.87 -7.79
CA ALA A 35 -8.05 -3.60 -9.15
C ALA A 35 -7.37 -2.21 -9.34
N ALA A 36 -7.62 -1.26 -8.44
CA ALA A 36 -7.05 0.09 -8.50
C ALA A 36 -5.69 0.22 -7.80
N LEU A 37 -5.22 -0.83 -7.11
CA LEU A 37 -3.90 -0.88 -6.45
C LEU A 37 -2.73 -0.45 -7.35
N PRO A 38 -2.65 -0.86 -8.63
CA PRO A 38 -1.55 -0.46 -9.51
C PRO A 38 -1.50 1.05 -9.80
N THR A 39 -2.64 1.72 -9.70
CA THR A 39 -2.82 3.14 -10.00
C THR A 39 -3.08 3.98 -8.74
N ALA A 40 -2.74 3.44 -7.56
CA ALA A 40 -2.92 4.13 -6.29
C ALA A 40 -2.20 5.49 -6.27
N THR A 41 -2.90 6.52 -5.79
CA THR A 41 -2.38 7.89 -5.71
C THR A 41 -1.66 8.19 -4.40
N HIS A 42 -1.99 7.46 -3.33
CA HIS A 42 -1.38 7.68 -2.03
C HIS A 42 0.12 7.30 -2.07
N PRO A 43 1.04 8.19 -1.63
CA PRO A 43 2.48 7.93 -1.68
C PRO A 43 2.88 6.61 -1.02
N TYR A 44 2.33 6.31 0.17
CA TYR A 44 2.56 5.04 0.86
C TYR A 44 2.15 3.81 0.04
N THR A 45 0.89 3.73 -0.40
CA THR A 45 0.37 2.61 -1.21
C THR A 45 1.16 2.44 -2.50
N ARG A 46 1.49 3.55 -3.17
CA ARG A 46 2.27 3.54 -4.40
C ARG A 46 3.68 3.00 -4.18
N THR A 47 4.36 3.47 -3.13
CA THR A 47 5.68 2.95 -2.76
C THR A 47 5.60 1.46 -2.46
N LEU A 48 4.65 1.01 -1.65
CA LEU A 48 4.50 -0.42 -1.36
C LEU A 48 4.31 -1.26 -2.63
N TRP A 49 3.54 -0.75 -3.60
CA TRP A 49 3.32 -1.43 -4.89
C TRP A 49 4.59 -1.49 -5.76
N THR A 50 5.42 -0.44 -5.75
CA THR A 50 6.64 -0.35 -6.58
C THR A 50 7.87 -0.99 -5.93
N CYS A 51 7.87 -1.17 -4.60
CA CYS A 51 8.95 -1.84 -3.85
C CYS A 51 9.00 -3.36 -4.04
N ARG A 52 8.28 -3.92 -5.03
CA ARG A 52 8.23 -5.36 -5.26
C ARG A 52 9.33 -5.76 -6.23
N PRO A 53 10.21 -6.70 -5.84
CA PRO A 53 11.21 -7.22 -6.77
C PRO A 53 10.51 -7.96 -7.91
N ASN A 54 10.93 -7.67 -9.13
CA ASN A 54 10.57 -8.42 -10.32
C ASN A 54 11.83 -8.68 -11.17
N ALA A 55 11.69 -9.52 -12.19
CA ALA A 55 12.81 -9.88 -13.06
C ALA A 55 13.43 -8.66 -13.77
N GLN A 56 12.62 -7.64 -14.05
CA GLN A 56 13.05 -6.41 -14.72
C GLN A 56 13.84 -5.47 -13.79
N THR A 57 13.64 -5.56 -12.48
CA THR A 57 14.36 -4.75 -11.47
C THR A 57 15.54 -5.48 -10.85
N TYR A 58 15.95 -6.63 -11.39
CA TYR A 58 17.04 -7.42 -10.83
C TYR A 58 18.36 -6.61 -10.80
N GLY A 59 19.02 -6.57 -9.64
CA GLY A 59 20.26 -5.80 -9.45
C GLY A 59 20.09 -4.27 -9.33
N GLN A 60 18.86 -3.76 -9.32
CA GLN A 60 18.56 -2.34 -9.08
C GLN A 60 18.12 -2.11 -7.63
N MET A 61 18.42 -0.93 -7.08
CA MET A 61 17.87 -0.51 -5.80
C MET A 61 16.36 -0.31 -5.94
N LEU A 62 15.59 -0.95 -5.07
CA LEU A 62 14.16 -0.75 -4.99
C LEU A 62 13.86 0.65 -4.41
N PRO A 63 12.76 1.28 -4.83
CA PRO A 63 12.35 2.55 -4.24
C PRO A 63 12.15 2.37 -2.74
N THR A 64 12.37 3.44 -1.97
CA THR A 64 12.05 3.48 -0.55
C THR A 64 10.96 4.51 -0.29
N LEU A 65 10.30 4.39 0.85
CA LEU A 65 9.28 5.34 1.26
C LEU A 65 9.91 6.64 1.68
N ASP A 66 9.65 7.69 0.90
CA ASP A 66 9.89 9.05 1.36
C ASP A 66 8.80 9.44 2.37
N ARG A 67 9.17 9.40 3.64
CA ARG A 67 8.28 9.77 4.75
C ARG A 67 7.95 11.25 4.75
N THR A 68 8.75 12.11 4.12
CA THR A 68 8.44 13.55 4.03
C THR A 68 7.29 13.82 3.07
N ALA A 69 7.10 12.95 2.08
CA ALA A 69 5.97 12.98 1.15
C ALA A 69 4.65 12.50 1.78
N MET A 70 4.70 11.90 2.97
CA MET A 70 3.52 11.61 3.79
C MET A 70 3.28 12.79 4.71
N THR A 71 2.33 13.67 4.37
CA THR A 71 2.03 14.87 5.17
C THR A 71 1.63 14.44 6.60
N PRO A 72 2.33 14.90 7.66
CA PRO A 72 2.03 14.50 9.03
C PRO A 72 0.68 15.03 9.53
N GLU A 73 0.18 16.13 8.96
CA GLU A 73 -1.05 16.81 9.37
C GLU A 73 -2.34 15.98 9.20
N LYS A 74 -2.29 14.86 8.46
CA LYS A 74 -3.47 14.01 8.20
C LYS A 74 -3.50 12.68 8.96
N TYR A 75 -2.42 12.34 9.67
CA TYR A 75 -2.27 11.00 10.28
C TYR A 75 -1.78 11.05 11.72
N HIS A 76 -1.81 12.24 12.33
CA HIS A 76 -1.59 12.47 13.75
C HIS A 76 -2.95 12.69 14.40
N ASP A 77 -3.63 11.60 14.76
CA ASP A 77 -4.61 11.62 15.83
C ASP A 77 -4.18 10.55 16.85
N ASP A 78 -4.18 10.94 18.11
CA ASP A 78 -4.02 10.16 19.34
C ASP A 78 -2.62 9.63 19.74
N CYS A 79 -1.82 10.53 20.34
CA CYS A 79 -1.54 10.51 21.79
C CYS A 79 -1.24 11.92 22.32
#